data_AF-A0A8C2MX57-F1
#
_entry.id   AF-A0A8C2MX57-F1
#
_cell.length_a   1.000
_cell.length_b   1.000
_cell.length_c   1.000
_cell.angle_alpha   90.00
_cell.angle_beta   90.00
_cell.angle_gamma   90.00
#
_symmetry.space_group_name_H-M   'P 1'
#
loop_
_entity.id
_entity.type
_entity.pdbx_description
1 polymer ?
#
loop_
_entity_poly.entity_id
_entity_poly.type
_entity_poly.pdbx_seq_one_letter_code
_entity_poly.pdbx_strand_id
1 'polypeptide(L)'
;PFSHGLSAPSRMSKVQEDTERMPLEPVFLHFKRFKVAISQAIKRPFHFLAFLRDTELISDKMYKDFQDSCTNLVPVEQVVYRALEELEKRLDEVVLRVLFSEENVRAYPDLEDIITNLQNGN
;
A
#
# COMPACT_ATOMS: atom_id res chain seq x y z
N PRO A 1 54.54 -26.79 21.74
CA PRO A 1 53.70 -25.68 21.19
C PRO A 1 53.70 -25.76 19.66
N PHE A 2 52.65 -26.08 18.91
CA PHE A 2 51.22 -25.80 18.93
C PHE A 2 50.56 -26.90 18.06
N SER A 3 49.54 -27.64 18.51
CA SER A 3 48.09 -27.36 18.41
C SER A 3 47.39 -28.15 17.28
N HIS A 4 46.35 -28.87 17.70
CA HIS A 4 45.34 -29.60 16.93
C HIS A 4 44.53 -28.74 15.95
N GLY A 5 43.90 -29.41 14.97
CA GLY A 5 42.67 -28.96 14.31
C GLY A 5 42.36 -29.77 13.05
N LEU A 6 41.79 -30.99 13.17
CA LEU A 6 40.36 -31.35 13.06
C LEU A 6 39.69 -31.09 11.69
N SER A 7 39.11 -32.18 11.19
CA SER A 7 38.38 -32.37 9.93
C SER A 7 37.01 -31.67 9.90
N ALA A 8 36.53 -31.37 8.69
CA ALA A 8 35.31 -30.63 8.33
C ALA A 8 33.99 -31.28 8.81
N PRO A 9 32.84 -30.54 8.81
CA PRO A 9 31.96 -30.59 7.63
C PRO A 9 31.07 -29.36 7.31
N SER A 10 30.67 -29.30 6.03
CA SER A 10 29.35 -28.97 5.45
C SER A 10 28.49 -27.78 5.89
N ARG A 11 28.09 -27.01 4.85
CA ARG A 11 26.80 -26.34 4.59
C ARG A 11 26.11 -25.65 5.78
N MET A 12 25.95 -24.34 5.67
CA MET A 12 24.62 -23.75 5.81
C MET A 12 24.51 -22.49 4.96
N SER A 13 23.66 -22.57 3.93
CA SER A 13 23.10 -21.42 3.26
C SER A 13 22.49 -20.49 4.31
N LYS A 14 23.02 -19.28 4.47
CA LYS A 14 22.21 -18.22 5.08
C LYS A 14 21.49 -17.54 3.93
N VAL A 15 20.29 -18.07 3.72
CA VAL A 15 19.21 -17.54 2.90
C VAL A 15 19.25 -16.02 2.91
N GLN A 16 19.25 -15.46 1.70
CA GLN A 16 18.87 -14.07 1.43
C GLN A 16 17.57 -13.79 2.17
N GLU A 17 17.68 -13.07 3.28
CA GLU A 17 16.58 -12.33 3.85
C GLU A 17 17.12 -10.95 4.24
N ASP A 18 17.84 -10.33 3.31
CA ASP A 18 17.73 -8.89 3.18
C ASP A 18 16.41 -8.68 2.42
N THR A 19 15.31 -8.85 3.15
CA THR A 19 14.10 -8.14 2.79
C THR A 19 14.54 -6.70 2.87
N GLU A 20 14.93 -6.13 1.72
CA GLU A 20 15.19 -4.71 1.52
C GLU A 20 13.93 -4.01 2.03
N ARG A 21 13.91 -3.72 3.34
CA ARG A 21 12.91 -2.90 3.97
C ARG A 21 13.20 -1.55 3.39
N MET A 22 12.56 -1.26 2.25
CA MET A 22 12.52 0.05 1.65
C MET A 22 12.31 1.02 2.80
N PRO A 23 13.25 1.96 3.04
CA PRO A 23 13.23 2.73 4.27
C PRO A 23 11.84 3.37 4.40
N LEU A 24 11.21 3.26 5.58
CA LEU A 24 9.83 3.71 5.74
C LEU A 24 9.68 5.21 5.40
N GLU A 25 10.75 6.00 5.58
CA GLU A 25 10.77 7.43 5.22
C GLU A 25 10.38 7.74 3.76
N PRO A 26 11.02 7.17 2.72
CA PRO A 26 10.57 7.36 1.36
C PRO A 26 9.16 6.83 1.12
N VAL A 27 8.76 5.72 1.76
CA VAL A 27 7.42 5.13 1.60
C VAL A 27 6.31 6.08 2.06
N PHE A 28 6.45 6.71 3.23
CA PHE A 28 5.48 7.70 3.73
C PHE A 28 5.43 8.95 2.84
N LEU A 29 6.60 9.47 2.44
CA LEU A 29 6.67 10.65 1.56
C LEU A 29 6.05 10.36 0.19
N HIS A 30 6.28 9.15 -0.32
CA HIS A 30 5.68 8.66 -1.54
C HIS A 30 4.17 8.57 -1.35
N PHE A 31 3.69 7.87 -0.33
CA PHE A 31 2.25 7.70 -0.08
C PHE A 31 1.50 9.03 -0.10
N LYS A 32 2.02 10.07 0.56
CA LYS A 32 1.43 11.42 0.53
C LYS A 32 1.29 12.01 -0.87
N ARG A 33 2.29 11.84 -1.74
CA ARG A 33 2.23 12.27 -3.15
C ARG A 33 1.18 11.47 -3.93
N PHE A 34 1.00 10.20 -3.60
CA PHE A 34 0.03 9.34 -4.29
C PHE A 34 -1.40 9.53 -3.81
N LYS A 35 -1.65 9.98 -2.58
CA LYS A 35 -3.02 10.15 -2.10
C LYS A 35 -3.88 11.01 -3.03
N VAL A 36 -3.35 12.14 -3.48
CA VAL A 36 -4.05 13.04 -4.40
C VAL A 36 -4.26 12.36 -5.77
N ALA A 37 -3.21 11.75 -6.32
CA ALA A 37 -3.29 11.07 -7.60
C ALA A 37 -4.27 9.87 -7.58
N ILE A 38 -4.19 9.03 -6.54
CA ILE A 38 -5.11 7.91 -6.29
C ILE A 38 -6.54 8.46 -6.16
N SER A 39 -6.77 9.49 -5.35
CA SER A 39 -8.13 10.05 -5.20
C SER A 39 -8.76 10.52 -6.51
N GLN A 40 -7.94 11.00 -7.47
CA GLN A 40 -8.40 11.40 -8.80
C GLN A 40 -8.57 10.20 -9.74
N ALA A 41 -7.74 9.17 -9.60
CA ALA A 41 -7.81 7.94 -10.38
C ALA A 41 -9.03 7.07 -10.02
N ILE A 42 -9.49 7.09 -8.75
CA ILE A 42 -10.64 6.31 -8.30
C ILE A 42 -11.95 6.92 -8.82
N LYS A 43 -12.38 6.48 -10.01
CA LYS A 43 -13.66 6.86 -10.63
C LYS A 43 -14.87 6.14 -10.03
N ARG A 44 -14.64 5.07 -9.26
CA ARG A 44 -15.69 4.23 -8.64
C ARG A 44 -15.45 4.11 -7.13
N PRO A 45 -16.00 5.01 -6.31
CA PRO A 45 -15.74 5.01 -4.87
C PRO A 45 -16.30 3.79 -4.16
N PHE A 46 -17.48 3.31 -4.58
CA PHE A 46 -18.11 2.15 -3.96
C PHE A 46 -17.21 0.92 -4.00
N HIS A 47 -16.66 0.60 -5.19
CA HIS A 47 -15.76 -0.54 -5.36
C HIS A 47 -14.50 -0.39 -4.52
N PHE A 48 -13.89 0.80 -4.51
CA PHE A 48 -12.69 1.06 -3.74
C PHE A 48 -12.93 0.92 -2.23
N LEU A 49 -13.99 1.54 -1.70
CA LEU A 49 -14.34 1.46 -0.28
C LEU A 49 -14.71 0.03 0.13
N ALA A 50 -15.42 -0.70 -0.73
CA ALA A 50 -15.78 -2.10 -0.47
C ALA A 50 -14.51 -2.96 -0.40
N PHE A 51 -13.60 -2.77 -1.35
CA PHE A 51 -12.31 -3.45 -1.38
C PHE A 51 -11.48 -3.19 -0.11
N LEU A 52 -11.40 -1.93 0.34
CA LEU A 52 -10.72 -1.59 1.60
C LEU A 52 -11.36 -2.25 2.83
N ARG A 53 -12.69 -2.43 2.84
CA ARG A 53 -13.40 -3.11 3.92
C ARG A 53 -13.16 -4.61 3.90
N ASP A 54 -13.27 -5.25 2.73
CA ASP A 54 -13.06 -6.69 2.56
C ASP A 54 -11.61 -7.10 2.89
N THR A 55 -10.67 -6.19 2.73
CA THR A 55 -9.25 -6.37 3.09
C THR A 55 -8.94 -5.96 4.53
N GLU A 56 -9.97 -5.66 5.33
CA GLU A 56 -9.89 -5.25 6.74
C GLU A 56 -9.03 -3.99 7.00
N LEU A 57 -8.72 -3.23 5.96
CA LEU A 57 -7.94 -2.00 6.06
C LEU A 57 -8.73 -0.85 6.68
N ILE A 58 -10.04 -0.84 6.45
CA ILE A 58 -10.98 0.08 7.12
C ILE A 58 -12.04 -0.72 7.87
N SER A 59 -12.52 -0.16 8.98
CA SER A 59 -13.61 -0.77 9.75
C SER A 59 -14.97 -0.57 9.08
N ASP A 60 -15.95 -1.44 9.36
CA ASP A 60 -17.34 -1.31 8.85
C ASP A 60 -17.97 0.05 9.17
N LYS A 61 -17.63 0.60 10.35
CA LYS A 61 -18.04 1.96 10.75
C LYS A 61 -17.50 3.04 9.81
N MET A 62 -16.23 2.94 9.41
CA MET A 62 -15.58 3.90 8.51
C MET A 62 -16.11 3.76 7.10
N TYR A 63 -16.31 2.51 6.65
CA TYR A 63 -16.96 2.23 5.37
C TYR A 63 -18.33 2.93 5.26
N LYS A 64 -19.18 2.81 6.28
CA LYS A 64 -20.47 3.52 6.34
C LYS A 64 -20.32 5.03 6.36
N ASP A 65 -19.39 5.59 7.13
CA ASP A 65 -19.10 7.04 7.17
C ASP A 65 -18.71 7.59 5.78
N PHE A 66 -17.85 6.84 5.07
CA PHE A 66 -17.43 7.20 3.72
C PHE A 66 -18.57 7.07 2.70
N GLN A 67 -19.41 6.03 2.80
CA GLN A 67 -20.59 5.90 1.94
C GLN A 67 -21.62 7.02 2.17
N ASP A 68 -21.86 7.38 3.43
CA ASP A 68 -22.75 8.48 3.79
C ASP A 68 -22.19 9.81 3.25
N SER A 69 -20.87 10.02 3.36
CA SER A 69 -20.19 11.19 2.78
C SER A 69 -20.38 11.28 1.26
N CYS A 70 -20.24 10.17 0.52
CA CYS A 70 -20.52 10.13 -0.93
C CYS A 70 -21.97 10.51 -1.27
N THR A 71 -22.91 10.29 -0.35
CA THR A 71 -24.34 10.60 -0.52
C THR A 71 -24.65 12.06 -0.18
N ASN A 72 -23.88 12.68 0.73
CA ASN A 72 -24.05 14.04 1.22
C ASN A 72 -23.39 15.13 0.35
N LEU A 73 -23.28 14.92 -0.97
CA LEU A 73 -22.64 15.86 -1.93
C LEU A 73 -21.15 16.14 -1.66
N VAL A 74 -20.48 15.34 -0.82
CA VAL A 74 -19.03 15.42 -0.68
C VAL A 74 -18.42 14.86 -1.97
N PRO A 75 -17.46 15.57 -2.60
CA PRO A 75 -16.83 15.09 -3.80
C PRO A 75 -16.13 13.75 -3.53
N VAL A 76 -16.32 12.81 -4.45
CA VAL A 76 -15.86 11.43 -4.35
C VAL A 76 -14.36 11.35 -4.04
N GLU A 77 -13.57 12.17 -4.73
CA GLU A 77 -12.13 12.32 -4.51
C GLU A 77 -11.79 12.69 -3.06
N GLN A 78 -12.56 13.56 -2.39
CA GLN A 78 -12.32 13.86 -0.97
C GLN A 78 -12.65 12.67 -0.07
N VAL A 79 -13.70 11.91 -0.37
CA VAL A 79 -14.04 10.71 0.41
C VAL A 79 -12.94 9.66 0.28
N VAL A 80 -12.45 9.43 -0.95
CA VAL A 80 -11.33 8.53 -1.21
C VAL A 80 -10.06 9.05 -0.53
N TYR A 81 -9.77 10.34 -0.61
CA TYR A 81 -8.63 10.95 0.06
C TYR A 81 -8.67 10.75 1.58
N ARG A 82 -9.83 10.95 2.22
CA ARG A 82 -10.01 10.69 3.66
C ARG A 82 -9.82 9.21 4.00
N ALA A 83 -10.31 8.29 3.16
CA ALA A 83 -10.03 6.87 3.34
C ALA A 83 -8.52 6.58 3.30
N LEU A 84 -7.81 7.16 2.33
CA LEU A 84 -6.35 7.05 2.23
C LEU A 84 -5.62 7.69 3.43
N GLU A 85 -6.12 8.78 4.02
CA GLU A 85 -5.57 9.34 5.26
C GLU A 85 -5.66 8.38 6.44
N GLU A 86 -6.76 7.63 6.54
CA GLU A 86 -6.90 6.62 7.59
C GLU A 86 -5.94 5.45 7.38
N LEU A 87 -5.70 5.08 6.12
CA LEU A 87 -4.67 4.09 5.76
C LEU A 87 -3.26 4.60 6.09
N GLU A 88 -2.98 5.90 5.88
CA GLU A 88 -1.69 6.50 6.20
C GLU A 88 -1.34 6.39 7.70
N LYS A 89 -2.33 6.49 8.59
CA LYS A 89 -2.12 6.35 10.04
C LYS A 89 -1.65 4.94 10.44
N ARG A 90 -1.94 3.94 9.62
CA ARG A 90 -1.56 2.54 9.82
C ARG A 90 -0.82 2.03 8.57
N LEU A 91 0.00 2.90 7.98
CA LEU A 91 0.68 2.58 6.72
C LEU A 91 1.70 1.47 6.98
N ASP A 92 1.31 0.27 6.57
CA ASP A 92 2.11 -0.94 6.67
C ASP A 92 2.25 -1.59 5.29
N GLU A 93 3.15 -2.55 5.17
CA GLU A 93 3.41 -3.26 3.91
C GLU A 93 2.12 -3.89 3.32
N VAL A 94 1.22 -4.35 4.18
CA VAL A 94 -0.08 -4.92 3.78
C VAL A 94 -0.95 -3.87 3.08
N VAL A 95 -0.98 -2.64 3.60
CA VAL A 95 -1.75 -1.53 3.00
C VAL A 95 -1.28 -1.27 1.58
N LEU A 96 0.04 -1.21 1.38
CA LEU A 96 0.64 -0.97 0.07
C LEU A 96 0.35 -2.13 -0.89
N ARG A 97 0.53 -3.38 -0.46
CA ARG A 97 0.23 -4.56 -1.27
C ARG A 97 -1.24 -4.60 -1.70
N VAL A 98 -2.16 -4.22 -0.83
CA VAL A 98 -3.59 -4.20 -1.12
C VAL A 98 -3.93 -3.06 -2.09
N LEU A 99 -3.48 -1.83 -1.82
CA LEU A 99 -3.75 -0.67 -2.67
C LEU A 99 -3.14 -0.81 -4.08
N PHE A 100 -1.96 -1.41 -4.18
CA PHE A 100 -1.28 -1.64 -5.46
C PHE A 100 -1.41 -3.08 -5.92
N SER A 101 -2.41 -3.81 -5.41
CA SER A 101 -2.72 -5.16 -5.88
C SER A 101 -3.11 -5.14 -7.35
N GLU A 102 -2.78 -6.21 -8.06
CA GLU A 102 -3.11 -6.37 -9.47
C GLU A 102 -4.63 -6.24 -9.71
N GLU A 103 -5.46 -6.69 -8.76
CA GLU A 103 -6.92 -6.52 -8.79
C GLU A 103 -7.33 -5.05 -8.74
N ASN A 104 -6.70 -4.25 -7.87
CA ASN A 104 -7.00 -2.83 -7.75
C ASN A 104 -6.47 -2.04 -8.96
N VAL A 105 -5.28 -2.35 -9.46
CA VAL A 105 -4.74 -1.76 -10.69
C VAL A 105 -5.59 -2.12 -11.92
N ARG A 106 -6.09 -3.35 -12.00
CA ARG A 106 -7.02 -3.76 -13.07
C ARG A 106 -8.35 -3.05 -12.99
N ALA A 107 -8.85 -2.78 -11.78
CA ALA A 107 -10.08 -2.00 -11.57
C ALA A 107 -9.88 -0.50 -11.90
N TYR A 108 -8.66 0.01 -11.68
CA TYR A 108 -8.29 1.41 -11.88
C TYR A 108 -6.95 1.50 -12.63
N PRO A 109 -6.94 1.38 -13.96
CA PRO A 109 -5.71 1.42 -14.75
C PRO A 109 -4.97 2.76 -14.63
N ASP A 110 -5.68 3.85 -14.31
CA ASP A 110 -5.07 5.14 -13.98
C ASP A 110 -4.09 5.05 -12.78
N LEU A 111 -4.20 4.02 -11.92
CA LEU A 111 -3.23 3.75 -10.85
C LEU A 111 -1.89 3.21 -11.37
N GLU A 112 -1.90 2.45 -12.47
CA GLU A 112 -0.68 1.87 -13.05
C GLU A 112 0.28 2.98 -13.50
N ASP A 113 -0.26 4.01 -14.15
CA ASP A 113 0.50 5.18 -14.60
C ASP A 113 1.11 5.92 -13.40
N ILE A 114 0.35 6.01 -12.31
CA ILE A 114 0.79 6.65 -11.07
C ILE A 114 1.95 5.87 -10.43
N ILE A 115 1.86 4.54 -10.34
CA ILE A 115 2.91 3.66 -9.80
C ILE A 115 4.15 3.67 -10.70
N THR A 116 3.95 3.72 -12.02
CA THR A 116 5.04 3.74 -13.00
C THR A 116 5.81 5.05 -12.94
N ASN A 117 5.11 6.20 -12.85
CA ASN A 117 5.73 7.50 -12.63
C ASN A 117 6.49 7.56 -11.30
N LEU A 118 6.00 6.84 -10.29
CA LEU A 118 6.62 6.66 -8.99
C LEU A 118 7.99 5.99 -9.07
N GLN A 119 8.01 4.84 -9.75
CA GLN A 119 9.18 3.98 -9.86
C GLN A 119 10.24 4.61 -10.75
N ASN A 120 9.82 5.40 -11.75
CA ASN A 120 10.71 6.08 -12.69
C ASN A 120 11.27 7.41 -12.20
N GLY A 121 10.87 7.89 -11.01
CA GLY A 121 11.57 8.93 -10.25
C GLY A 121 12.07 10.13 -11.04
N ASN A 122 11.20 10.80 -11.80
CA ASN A 122 11.51 12.07 -12.46
C ASN A 122 10.76 13.24 -11.82
#